data_AF-A0AB34GPP9-F1
#
_entry.id   AF-A0AB34GPP9-F1
#
_cell.length_a   1.000
_cell.length_b   1.000
_cell.length_c   1.000
_cell.angle_alpha   90.00
_cell.angle_beta   90.00
_cell.angle_gamma   90.00
#
_symmetry.space_group_name_H-M   'P 1'
#
loop_
_entity.id
_entity.type
_entity.pdbx_description
1 polymer ?
#
loop_
_entity_poly.entity_id
_entity_poly.type
_entity_poly.pdbx_seq_one_letter_code
_entity_poly.pdbx_strand_id
1 'polypeptide(L)'
;MELLIMINACKIASASRVTAVIPCFPYARQDKKDKGFFDIPVDNLYAEPAVLKWIRENISEWRNCTIVSPDAGGAKRVTSIADRLNVDFALIHKERKKANEVDRMVLVGDVKDRVAILVDDMADTCGTICHAADK
;
A
#
# COMPACT_ATOMS: atom_id res chain seq x y z
N MET A 1 -9.31 -1.18 -21.86
CA MET A 1 -10.42 -1.10 -22.84
C MET A 1 -11.38 -2.27 -22.73
N GLU A 2 -10.90 -3.50 -22.65
CA GLU A 2 -11.73 -4.72 -22.54
C GLU A 2 -12.84 -4.65 -21.49
N LEU A 3 -12.51 -4.27 -20.25
CA LEU A 3 -13.50 -4.13 -19.17
C LEU A 3 -14.65 -3.18 -19.53
N LEU A 4 -14.36 -2.05 -20.18
CA LEU A 4 -15.39 -1.09 -20.58
C LEU A 4 -16.30 -1.65 -21.67
N ILE A 5 -15.73 -2.41 -22.61
CA ILE A 5 -16.48 -3.09 -23.68
C ILE A 5 -17.42 -4.14 -23.08
N MET A 6 -16.94 -4.93 -22.12
CA MET A 6 -17.77 -5.94 -21.42
C MET A 6 -18.90 -5.29 -20.62
N ILE A 7 -18.62 -4.21 -19.88
CA ILE A 7 -19.65 -3.48 -19.13
C ILE A 7 -20.74 -2.96 -20.10
N ASN A 8 -20.32 -2.36 -21.22
CA ASN A 8 -21.25 -1.87 -22.24
C ASN A 8 -22.09 -3.01 -22.85
N ALA A 9 -21.44 -4.13 -23.20
CA ALA A 9 -22.11 -5.31 -23.74
C ALA A 9 -23.18 -5.86 -22.78
N CYS A 10 -22.87 -5.98 -21.48
CA CYS A 10 -23.83 -6.40 -20.46
C CYS A 10 -25.00 -5.42 -20.33
N LYS A 11 -24.74 -4.11 -20.41
CA LYS A 11 -25.79 -3.08 -20.34
C LYS A 11 -26.74 -3.11 -21.54
N ILE A 12 -26.22 -3.21 -22.77
CA ILE A 12 -27.08 -3.31 -23.97
C ILE A 12 -27.83 -4.64 -24.03
N ALA A 13 -27.28 -5.70 -23.43
CA ALA A 13 -27.96 -6.98 -23.24
C ALA A 13 -29.01 -6.97 -22.11
N SER A 14 -29.38 -5.79 -21.59
CA SER A 14 -30.42 -5.61 -20.57
C SER A 14 -30.12 -6.25 -19.21
N ALA A 15 -28.84 -6.35 -18.82
CA ALA A 15 -28.48 -6.76 -17.46
C ALA A 15 -29.05 -5.77 -16.42
N SER A 16 -29.76 -6.30 -15.42
CA SER A 16 -30.40 -5.50 -14.35
C SER A 16 -29.39 -4.62 -13.59
N ARG A 17 -28.20 -5.17 -13.27
CA ARG A 17 -27.10 -4.45 -12.65
C ARG A 17 -25.76 -5.02 -13.15
N VAL A 18 -24.77 -4.15 -13.30
CA VAL A 18 -23.39 -4.54 -13.65
C VAL A 18 -22.49 -3.92 -12.59
N THR A 19 -21.69 -4.76 -11.93
CA THR A 19 -20.69 -4.33 -10.94
C THR A 19 -19.31 -4.66 -11.48
N ALA A 20 -18.42 -3.66 -11.53
CA ALA A 20 -17.04 -3.89 -11.90
C ALA A 20 -16.25 -4.33 -10.65
N VAL A 21 -15.76 -5.56 -10.66
CA VAL A 21 -14.86 -6.07 -9.61
C VAL A 21 -13.43 -5.91 -10.13
N ILE A 22 -12.69 -4.96 -9.54
CA ILE A 22 -11.35 -4.58 -10.00
C ILE A 22 -10.37 -4.75 -8.83
N PRO A 23 -9.67 -5.89 -8.73
CA PRO A 23 -8.78 -6.16 -7.60
C PRO A 23 -7.59 -5.18 -7.50
N CYS A 24 -7.06 -4.74 -8.64
CA CYS A 24 -6.03 -3.70 -8.72
C CYS A 24 -6.52 -2.61 -9.67
N PHE A 25 -6.77 -1.42 -9.13
CA PHE A 25 -7.44 -0.35 -9.87
C PHE A 25 -6.47 0.34 -10.84
N PRO A 26 -6.75 0.34 -12.15
CA PRO A 26 -5.86 0.95 -13.13
C PRO A 26 -5.79 2.46 -12.92
N TYR A 27 -4.60 3.04 -13.10
CA TYR A 27 -4.34 4.48 -12.92
C TYR A 27 -4.57 5.03 -11.51
N ALA A 28 -4.71 4.18 -10.48
CA ALA A 28 -4.90 4.62 -9.10
C ALA A 28 -3.83 5.61 -8.61
N ARG A 29 -2.58 5.47 -9.08
CA ARG A 29 -1.43 6.32 -8.73
C ARG A 29 -1.39 7.69 -9.43
N GLN A 30 -2.32 7.95 -10.37
CA GLN A 30 -2.39 9.22 -11.11
C GLN A 30 -3.42 10.18 -10.50
N ASP A 31 -3.71 10.02 -9.22
CA ASP A 31 -4.58 10.88 -8.46
C ASP A 31 -3.86 12.21 -8.12
N LYS A 32 -4.54 13.33 -8.39
CA LYS A 32 -4.07 14.69 -8.07
C LYS A 32 -5.14 15.54 -7.39
N LYS A 33 -6.27 14.94 -7.01
CA LYS A 33 -7.44 15.65 -6.47
C LYS A 33 -7.92 14.96 -5.20
N ASP A 34 -8.20 15.76 -4.17
CA ASP A 34 -8.66 15.30 -2.85
C ASP A 34 -10.15 14.89 -2.78
N LYS A 35 -10.85 14.83 -3.92
CA LYS A 35 -12.30 14.51 -3.99
C LYS A 35 -12.52 13.11 -4.56
N GLY A 36 -13.61 12.47 -4.12
CA GLY A 36 -14.05 11.18 -4.67
C GLY A 36 -14.29 11.25 -6.18
N PHE A 37 -13.79 10.25 -6.91
CA PHE A 37 -13.85 10.20 -8.39
C PHE A 37 -15.14 9.60 -8.95
N PHE A 38 -15.96 8.97 -8.10
CA PHE A 38 -17.13 8.20 -8.51
C PHE A 38 -18.37 8.67 -7.78
N ASP A 39 -19.47 8.83 -8.54
CA ASP A 39 -20.81 9.05 -7.99
C ASP A 39 -21.58 7.73 -7.77
N ILE A 40 -21.04 6.62 -8.28
CA ILE A 40 -21.56 5.27 -8.04
C ILE A 40 -21.00 4.71 -6.71
N PRO A 41 -21.70 3.77 -6.05
CA PRO A 41 -21.17 3.15 -4.84
C PRO A 41 -19.88 2.39 -5.13
N VAL A 42 -18.89 2.56 -4.25
CA VAL A 42 -17.58 1.89 -4.31
C VAL A 42 -17.30 1.21 -2.98
N ASP A 43 -17.18 -0.10 -3.00
CA ASP A 43 -16.75 -0.90 -1.85
C ASP A 43 -15.24 -1.13 -1.94
N ASN A 44 -14.45 -0.34 -1.18
CA ASN A 44 -12.99 -0.48 -1.13
C ASN A 44 -12.58 -1.49 -0.06
N LEU A 45 -12.13 -2.67 -0.49
CA LEU A 45 -11.71 -3.74 0.41
C LEU A 45 -10.24 -3.59 0.84
N TYR A 46 -9.89 -4.16 2.00
CA TYR A 46 -8.54 -4.11 2.56
C TYR A 46 -7.94 -5.51 2.70
N ALA A 47 -6.67 -5.64 2.30
CA ALA A 47 -5.90 -6.87 2.50
C ALA A 47 -5.36 -7.02 3.94
N GLU A 48 -5.51 -6.00 4.77
CA GLU A 48 -4.92 -5.92 6.12
C GLU A 48 -5.22 -7.15 7.01
N PRO A 49 -6.45 -7.70 7.10
CA PRO A 49 -6.69 -8.90 7.90
C PRO A 49 -5.89 -10.12 7.42
N ALA A 50 -5.73 -10.28 6.11
CA ALA A 50 -4.95 -11.37 5.51
C ALA A 50 -3.44 -11.16 5.75
N VAL A 51 -2.96 -9.92 5.63
CA VAL A 51 -1.57 -9.56 5.93
C VAL A 51 -1.24 -9.82 7.40
N LEU A 52 -2.11 -9.40 8.34
CA LEU A 52 -1.94 -9.66 9.77
C LEU A 52 -1.88 -11.15 10.10
N LYS A 53 -2.77 -11.95 9.48
CA LYS A 53 -2.74 -13.41 9.61
C LYS A 53 -1.41 -13.97 9.11
N TRP A 54 -1.00 -13.58 7.91
CA TRP A 54 0.25 -14.04 7.32
C TRP A 54 1.46 -13.72 8.20
N ILE A 55 1.59 -12.49 8.70
CA ILE A 55 2.68 -12.09 9.60
C ILE A 55 2.74 -12.99 10.84
N ARG A 56 1.60 -13.21 11.51
CA ARG A 56 1.52 -14.01 12.73
C ARG A 56 1.86 -15.48 12.52
N GLU A 57 1.54 -16.02 11.34
CA GLU A 57 1.74 -17.43 10.99
C GLU A 57 3.12 -17.72 10.41
N ASN A 58 3.80 -16.73 9.83
CA ASN A 58 5.00 -16.96 9.00
C ASN A 58 6.26 -16.25 9.50
N ILE A 59 6.16 -15.27 10.40
CA ILE A 59 7.33 -14.57 10.96
C ILE A 59 7.41 -14.90 12.45
N SER A 60 8.36 -15.74 12.84
CA SER A 60 8.49 -16.23 14.22
C SER A 60 8.62 -15.09 15.24
N GLU A 61 9.40 -14.06 14.90
CA GLU A 61 9.71 -12.90 15.73
C GLU A 61 8.71 -11.75 15.55
N TRP A 62 7.51 -11.99 15.01
CA TRP A 62 6.55 -10.92 14.71
C TRP A 62 6.19 -10.05 15.92
N ARG A 63 6.32 -10.56 17.15
CA ARG A 63 6.07 -9.78 18.38
C ARG A 63 7.19 -8.79 18.70
N ASN A 64 8.37 -8.97 18.12
CA ASN A 64 9.54 -8.08 18.23
C ASN A 64 9.92 -7.53 16.84
N CYS A 65 8.92 -7.31 15.98
CA CYS A 65 9.14 -6.69 14.68
C CYS A 65 8.87 -5.18 14.75
N THR A 66 9.30 -4.48 13.70
CA THR A 66 8.89 -3.11 13.39
C THR A 66 8.23 -3.09 12.02
N ILE A 67 7.01 -2.57 11.92
CA ILE A 67 6.33 -2.40 10.62
C ILE A 67 6.86 -1.13 9.96
N VAL A 68 7.43 -1.25 8.76
CA VAL A 68 8.15 -0.15 8.10
C VAL A 68 7.42 0.29 6.85
N SER A 69 7.17 1.59 6.71
CA SER A 69 6.69 2.18 5.46
C SER A 69 7.88 2.62 4.60
N PRO A 70 7.95 2.23 3.32
CA PRO A 70 9.03 2.64 2.42
C PRO A 70 8.97 4.12 2.02
N ASP A 71 7.82 4.78 2.26
CA ASP A 71 7.63 6.21 2.09
C ASP A 71 6.74 6.82 3.18
N ALA A 72 6.59 8.15 3.16
CA ALA A 72 5.73 8.85 4.12
C ALA A 72 4.21 8.70 3.82
N GLY A 73 3.83 8.34 2.60
CA GLY A 73 2.43 8.15 2.20
C GLY A 73 1.80 6.92 2.84
N GLY A 74 2.60 5.86 3.04
CA GLY A 74 2.18 4.63 3.71
C GLY A 74 2.02 4.73 5.24
N ALA A 75 2.27 5.89 5.86
CA ALA A 75 2.27 6.04 7.32
C ALA A 75 0.99 5.53 8.00
N LYS A 76 -0.19 5.93 7.50
CA LYS A 76 -1.48 5.48 8.06
C LYS A 76 -1.68 3.96 7.96
N ARG A 77 -1.12 3.34 6.91
CA ARG A 77 -1.23 1.89 6.67
C ARG A 77 -0.39 1.13 7.69
N VAL A 78 0.87 1.52 7.85
CA VAL A 78 1.78 0.83 8.77
C VAL A 78 1.40 1.04 10.22
N THR A 79 0.90 2.22 10.60
CA THR A 79 0.42 2.46 11.97
C THR A 79 -0.79 1.59 12.30
N SER A 80 -1.76 1.45 11.39
CA SER A 80 -2.92 0.56 11.59
C SER A 80 -2.50 -0.90 11.82
N ILE A 81 -1.54 -1.39 11.03
CA ILE A 81 -1.02 -2.76 11.16
C ILE A 81 -0.25 -2.92 12.47
N ALA A 82 0.62 -1.96 12.80
CA ALA A 82 1.42 -1.96 14.02
C ALA A 82 0.55 -1.96 15.28
N ASP A 83 -0.48 -1.10 15.33
CA ASP A 83 -1.44 -1.03 16.44
C ASP A 83 -2.17 -2.38 16.65
N ARG A 84 -2.57 -3.05 15.56
CA ARG A 84 -3.26 -4.36 15.62
C ARG A 84 -2.34 -5.52 15.98
N LEU A 85 -1.05 -5.39 15.72
CA LEU A 85 -0.03 -6.35 16.16
C LEU A 85 0.52 -6.00 17.55
N ASN A 86 0.26 -4.79 18.06
CA ASN A 86 0.87 -4.22 19.25
C ASN A 86 2.41 -4.25 19.18
N VAL A 87 2.94 -3.70 18.09
CA VAL A 87 4.39 -3.58 17.82
C VAL A 87 4.73 -2.15 17.38
N ASP A 88 6.02 -1.84 17.30
CA ASP A 88 6.47 -0.52 16.85
C ASP A 88 6.38 -0.38 15.32
N PHE A 89 6.41 0.86 14.84
CA PHE A 89 6.49 1.17 13.41
C PHE A 89 7.65 2.14 13.12
N ALA A 90 8.11 2.13 11.87
CA ALA A 90 9.08 3.09 11.37
C ALA A 90 8.68 3.57 9.96
N LEU A 91 9.21 4.73 9.57
CA LEU A 91 8.93 5.36 8.28
C LEU A 91 10.24 5.75 7.61
N ILE A 92 10.35 5.43 6.32
CA ILE A 92 11.45 5.94 5.49
C ILE A 92 10.94 7.21 4.80
N HIS A 93 11.57 8.34 5.12
CA HIS A 93 11.29 9.60 4.46
C HIS A 93 12.40 9.94 3.47
N LYS A 94 12.00 10.30 2.25
CA LYS A 94 12.91 10.67 1.18
C LYS A 94 13.02 12.20 1.11
N GLU A 95 14.12 12.76 1.59
CA GLU A 95 14.38 14.19 1.46
C GLU A 95 14.95 14.51 0.06
N ARG A 96 14.23 15.33 -0.71
CA ARG A 96 14.70 15.88 -1.98
C ARG A 96 15.32 17.25 -1.75
N LYS A 97 16.65 17.39 -1.89
CA LYS A 97 17.33 18.70 -1.78
C LYS A 97 17.24 19.53 -3.06
N LYS A 98 17.31 18.91 -4.24
CA LYS A 98 17.09 19.52 -5.58
C LYS A 98 16.66 18.46 -6.59
N ALA A 99 16.01 18.86 -7.69
CA ALA A 99 15.82 17.98 -8.84
C ALA A 99 17.21 17.55 -9.38
N ASN A 100 17.49 16.25 -9.39
CA ASN A 100 18.74 15.60 -9.84
C ASN A 100 19.90 15.47 -8.84
N GLU A 101 19.70 15.70 -7.53
CA GLU A 101 20.67 15.26 -6.51
C GLU A 101 20.30 13.88 -5.95
N VAL A 102 21.30 13.08 -5.56
CA VAL A 102 21.08 11.76 -4.95
C VAL A 102 20.27 11.93 -3.67
N ASP A 103 19.11 11.29 -3.65
CA ASP A 103 18.14 11.42 -2.58
C ASP A 103 18.67 10.88 -1.24
N ARG A 104 18.45 11.64 -0.15
CA ARG A 104 18.78 11.15 1.20
C ARG A 104 17.54 10.50 1.82
N MET A 105 17.65 9.21 2.12
CA MET A 105 16.64 8.50 2.90
C MET A 105 16.94 8.62 4.40
N VAL A 106 15.96 9.10 5.14
CA VAL A 106 15.96 9.25 6.60
C VAL A 106 14.99 8.23 7.17
N LEU A 107 15.48 7.38 8.08
CA LEU A 107 14.64 6.48 8.85
C LEU A 107 14.14 7.20 10.10
N VAL A 108 12.83 7.16 10.34
CA VAL A 108 12.19 7.67 11.55
C VAL A 108 11.56 6.48 12.29
N GLY A 109 12.04 6.20 13.49
CA GLY A 109 11.68 5.01 14.28
C GLY A 109 12.90 4.13 14.57
N ASP A 110 12.76 3.19 15.50
CA ASP A 110 13.81 2.24 15.85
C ASP A 110 13.56 0.87 15.21
N VAL A 111 14.59 0.37 14.54
CA VAL A 111 14.60 -0.95 13.88
C VAL A 111 15.77 -1.81 14.37
N LYS A 112 16.60 -1.29 15.29
CA LYS A 112 17.81 -1.96 15.72
C LYS A 112 17.45 -3.25 16.46
N ASP A 113 18.14 -4.34 16.10
CA ASP A 113 17.97 -5.66 16.70
C ASP A 113 16.53 -6.22 16.61
N ARG A 114 15.76 -5.77 15.61
CA ARG A 114 14.37 -6.15 15.35
C ARG A 114 14.18 -6.65 13.91
N VAL A 115 13.13 -7.43 13.68
CA VAL A 115 12.72 -7.79 12.32
C VAL A 115 11.97 -6.61 11.70
N ALA A 116 12.49 -6.05 10.60
CA ALA A 116 11.79 -5.01 9.85
C ALA A 116 10.85 -5.65 8.80
N ILE A 117 9.57 -5.28 8.82
CA ILE A 117 8.58 -5.75 7.83
C ILE A 117 8.15 -4.56 6.99
N LEU A 118 8.68 -4.46 5.76
CA LEU A 118 8.26 -3.44 4.80
C LEU A 118 6.84 -3.71 4.30
N VAL A 119 5.96 -2.72 4.42
CA VAL A 119 4.57 -2.80 3.93
C VAL A 119 4.27 -1.60 3.06
N ASP A 120 3.78 -1.88 1.85
CA ASP A 120 3.32 -0.89 0.90
C ASP A 120 1.95 -1.30 0.32
N ASP A 121 1.31 -0.41 -0.44
CA ASP A 121 0.07 -0.74 -1.15
C ASP A 121 0.34 -1.52 -2.44
N MET A 122 1.39 -1.16 -3.17
CA MET A 122 1.86 -1.88 -4.36
C MET A 122 3.35 -1.73 -4.58
N ALA A 123 3.96 -2.73 -5.22
CA ALA A 123 5.34 -2.66 -5.72
C ALA A 123 5.34 -2.80 -7.25
N ASP A 124 6.00 -1.86 -7.93
CA ASP A 124 6.05 -1.78 -9.40
C ASP A 124 7.44 -2.20 -9.92
N THR A 125 8.42 -1.28 -9.88
CA THR A 125 9.82 -1.57 -10.28
C THR A 125 10.67 -2.11 -9.13
N CYS A 126 10.09 -2.19 -7.92
CA CYS A 126 10.75 -2.57 -6.67
C CYS A 126 11.95 -1.72 -6.22
N GLY A 127 12.35 -0.68 -6.96
CA GLY A 127 13.52 0.14 -6.59
C GLY A 127 13.42 0.76 -5.19
N THR A 128 12.23 1.25 -4.82
CA THR A 128 12.00 1.82 -3.48
C THR A 128 12.18 0.80 -2.37
N ILE A 129 11.59 -0.41 -2.51
CA ILE A 129 11.69 -1.45 -1.48
C ILE A 129 13.10 -2.04 -1.38
N CYS A 130 13.84 -2.16 -2.50
CA CYS A 130 15.24 -2.59 -2.47
C CYS A 130 16.10 -1.57 -1.71
N HIS A 131 15.99 -0.28 -2.04
CA HIS A 131 16.74 0.75 -1.33
C HIS A 131 16.32 0.89 0.14
N ALA A 132 15.07 0.62 0.46
CA ALA A 132 14.58 0.58 1.83
C ALA A 132 15.16 -0.61 2.62
N ALA A 133 15.42 -1.75 1.96
CA ALA A 133 15.99 -2.93 2.57
C ALA A 133 17.51 -2.86 2.78
N ASP A 134 18.23 -2.09 1.93
CA ASP A 134 19.68 -1.89 2.05
C ASP A 134 20.10 -0.96 3.22
N LYS A 135 19.12 -0.33 3.88
CA LYS A 135 19.30 0.73 4.88
C LYS A 135 19.08 0.24 6.30
#